data_AF-A0A9X3ETP9-F1
#
_entry.id   AF-A0A9X3ETP9-F1
#
_cell.length_a   1.000
_cell.length_b   1.000
_cell.length_c   1.000
_cell.angle_alpha   90.00
_cell.angle_beta   90.00
_cell.angle_gamma   90.00
#
_symmetry.space_group_name_H-M   'P 1'
#
loop_
_entity.id
_entity.type
_entity.pdbx_description
1 polymer ?
#
loop_
_entity_poly.entity_id
_entity_poly.type
_entity_poly.pdbx_seq_one_letter_code
_entity_poly.pdbx_strand_id
1 'polypeptide(L)'
;MTFNKVMRKMLGFAVLGAFLGGACSEAENKPGATLAQIDAGCKSYCAKASECDKAVRAEACEKRCHNRLNRCRADEQADTVTDLQSCAGDKCGDFAVCAIGAGLECTFGL
;
A
#
# COMPACT_ATOMS: atom_id res chain seq x y z
N MET A 1 20.89 -35.89 44.26
CA MET A 1 20.44 -35.61 45.64
C MET A 1 21.59 -34.83 46.29
N THR A 2 21.53 -33.58 46.72
CA THR A 2 20.40 -32.77 47.18
C THR A 2 20.85 -31.29 47.22
N PHE A 3 19.94 -30.42 46.80
CA PHE A 3 19.72 -29.01 47.19
C PHE A 3 20.71 -28.32 48.14
N ASN A 4 21.20 -27.15 47.71
CA ASN A 4 21.45 -26.01 48.59
C ASN A 4 20.63 -24.81 48.07
N LYS A 5 19.48 -24.53 48.72
CA LYS A 5 19.26 -23.39 49.63
C LYS A 5 19.53 -22.04 48.95
N VAL A 6 18.57 -21.43 48.25
CA VAL A 6 17.39 -20.68 48.75
C VAL A 6 17.74 -19.44 49.58
N MET A 7 17.44 -18.28 48.96
CA MET A 7 16.92 -17.02 49.54
C MET A 7 17.88 -15.91 50.04
N ARG A 8 17.87 -14.78 49.30
CA ARG A 8 17.02 -13.59 49.55
C ARG A 8 17.75 -12.28 49.87
N LYS A 9 17.54 -11.31 48.95
CA LYS A 9 17.52 -9.83 49.09
C LYS A 9 18.89 -9.17 49.32
N MET A 10 19.30 -8.16 48.54
CA MET A 10 18.70 -6.81 48.52
C MET A 10 19.20 -5.95 47.33
N LEU A 11 18.35 -4.99 46.91
CA LEU A 11 18.66 -3.64 46.38
C LEU A 11 19.62 -3.57 45.17
N GLY A 12 19.25 -3.15 43.96
CA GLY A 12 18.35 -2.07 43.57
C GLY A 12 19.14 -1.11 42.66
N PHE A 13 18.73 -0.96 41.40
CA PHE A 13 18.92 0.25 40.60
C PHE A 13 17.97 0.18 39.40
N ALA A 14 16.91 0.98 39.44
CA ALA A 14 16.07 1.23 38.28
C ALA A 14 16.87 2.06 37.28
N VAL A 15 17.31 1.45 36.18
CA VAL A 15 17.71 2.18 34.99
C VAL A 15 16.54 2.11 34.02
N LEU A 16 15.75 3.20 34.01
CA LEU A 16 14.98 3.57 32.83
C LEU A 16 15.98 3.74 31.68
N GLY A 17 15.86 2.90 30.66
CA GLY A 17 16.63 3.00 29.43
C GLY A 17 16.02 2.06 28.40
N ALA A 18 15.06 2.60 27.66
CA ALA A 18 14.24 1.96 26.64
C ALA A 18 14.91 0.79 25.89
N PHE A 19 14.54 -0.43 26.26
CA PHE A 19 14.62 -1.59 25.37
C PHE A 19 13.25 -1.78 24.73
N LEU A 20 13.08 -1.34 23.49
CA LEU A 20 12.31 -2.07 22.50
C LEU A 20 13.01 -1.87 21.16
N GLY A 21 13.43 -2.98 20.58
CA GLY A 21 14.20 -3.04 19.35
C GLY A 21 13.52 -2.32 18.19
N GLY A 22 14.36 -1.69 17.39
CA GLY A 22 13.99 -1.12 16.11
C GLY A 22 15.24 -1.05 15.27
N ALA A 23 15.72 -2.22 14.84
CA ALA A 23 16.40 -2.32 13.56
C ALA A 23 15.38 -1.95 12.47
N CYS A 24 15.06 -0.67 12.35
CA CYS A 24 14.50 -0.12 11.13
C CYS A 24 15.70 0.35 10.33
N SER A 25 16.34 -0.62 9.68
CA SER A 25 17.14 -0.39 8.49
C SER A 25 16.41 0.61 7.59
N GLU A 26 17.16 1.51 6.94
CA GLU A 26 16.71 2.37 5.85
C GLU A 26 15.57 1.75 5.02
N ALA A 27 14.32 1.99 5.41
CA ALA A 27 13.22 1.95 4.48
C ALA A 27 13.31 3.28 3.75
N GLU A 28 13.89 3.24 2.57
CA GLU A 28 13.94 4.31 1.60
C GLU A 28 12.63 5.11 1.66
N ASN A 29 12.70 6.37 2.11
CA ASN A 29 11.55 7.28 2.13
C ASN A 29 11.22 7.69 0.69
N LYS A 30 10.69 6.77 -0.12
CA LYS A 30 10.06 7.14 -1.37
C LYS A 30 8.72 7.81 -1.03
N PRO A 31 8.51 9.08 -1.41
CA PRO A 31 7.23 9.73 -1.17
C PRO A 31 6.15 8.99 -1.95
N GLY A 32 5.07 8.61 -1.27
CA GLY A 32 3.93 7.98 -1.95
C GLY A 32 3.11 8.94 -2.79
N ALA A 33 2.09 8.40 -3.47
CA ALA A 33 1.16 9.22 -4.23
C ALA A 33 0.38 10.15 -3.30
N THR A 34 0.26 11.43 -3.69
CA THR A 34 -0.63 12.37 -3.03
C THR A 34 -2.10 11.99 -3.28
N LEU A 35 -3.00 12.42 -2.41
CA LEU A 35 -4.45 12.21 -2.59
C LEU A 35 -4.96 12.73 -3.95
N ALA A 36 -4.40 13.85 -4.43
CA ALA A 36 -4.75 14.41 -5.74
C ALA A 36 -4.28 13.52 -6.90
N GLN A 37 -3.11 12.89 -6.78
CA GLN A 37 -2.60 11.95 -7.79
C GLN A 37 -3.42 10.66 -7.81
N ILE A 38 -3.76 10.13 -6.63
CA ILE A 38 -4.66 8.97 -6.49
C ILE A 38 -6.01 9.26 -7.14
N ASP A 39 -6.60 10.42 -6.84
CA ASP A 39 -7.89 10.80 -7.42
C ASP A 39 -7.84 10.93 -8.94
N ALA A 40 -6.84 11.65 -9.47
CA ALA A 40 -6.66 11.81 -10.91
C ALA A 40 -6.40 10.48 -11.63
N GLY A 41 -5.59 9.60 -11.04
CA GLY A 41 -5.30 8.26 -11.58
C GLY A 41 -6.54 7.38 -11.60
N CYS A 42 -7.23 7.26 -10.46
CA CYS A 42 -8.47 6.48 -10.36
C CYS A 42 -9.56 6.99 -11.30
N LYS A 43 -9.75 8.31 -11.39
CA LYS A 43 -10.75 8.92 -12.27
C LYS A 43 -10.45 8.64 -13.74
N SER A 44 -9.21 8.82 -14.17
CA SER A 44 -8.81 8.59 -15.56
C SER A 44 -8.97 7.13 -15.95
N TYR A 45 -8.49 6.21 -15.10
CA TYR A 45 -8.63 4.78 -15.30
C TYR A 45 -10.11 4.35 -15.35
N CYS A 46 -10.93 4.80 -14.40
CA CYS A 46 -12.33 4.39 -14.31
C CYS A 46 -13.21 5.03 -15.39
N ALA A 47 -12.89 6.24 -15.84
CA ALA A 47 -13.50 6.82 -17.02
C ALA A 47 -13.23 5.94 -18.24
N LYS A 48 -11.96 5.53 -18.45
CA LYS A 48 -11.60 4.63 -19.54
C LYS A 48 -12.24 3.26 -19.44
N ALA A 49 -12.28 2.68 -18.23
CA ALA A 49 -12.97 1.43 -17.98
C ALA A 49 -14.46 1.51 -18.36
N SER A 50 -15.14 2.62 -18.03
CA SER A 50 -16.55 2.83 -18.40
C SER A 50 -16.76 3.15 -19.90
N GLU A 51 -15.75 3.73 -20.55
CA GLU A 51 -15.75 3.93 -22.00
C GLU A 51 -15.73 2.57 -22.70
N CYS A 52 -14.81 1.70 -22.29
CA CYS A 52 -14.50 0.41 -22.88
C CYS A 52 -15.46 -0.72 -22.49
N ASP A 53 -16.04 -0.66 -21.28
CA ASP A 53 -17.04 -1.62 -20.80
C ASP A 53 -18.22 -0.88 -20.16
N LYS A 54 -19.39 -0.97 -20.80
CA LYS A 54 -20.63 -0.31 -20.34
C LYS A 54 -21.19 -0.90 -19.05
N ALA A 55 -20.72 -2.07 -18.61
CA ALA A 55 -21.06 -2.62 -17.30
C ALA A 55 -20.31 -1.92 -16.15
N VAL A 56 -19.20 -1.23 -16.45
CA VAL A 56 -18.42 -0.50 -15.45
C VAL A 56 -19.05 0.86 -15.17
N ARG A 57 -19.53 1.04 -13.94
CA ARG A 57 -19.93 2.35 -13.42
C ARG A 57 -18.70 3.09 -12.88
N ALA A 58 -18.35 4.23 -13.49
CA ALA A 58 -17.16 5.02 -13.15
C ALA A 58 -17.07 5.34 -11.64
N GLU A 59 -18.13 5.87 -11.03
CA GLU A 59 -18.16 6.21 -9.60
C GLU A 59 -17.86 5.01 -8.67
N ALA A 60 -18.44 3.84 -8.99
CA ALA A 60 -18.22 2.63 -8.21
C ALA A 60 -16.81 2.07 -8.41
N CYS A 61 -16.26 2.24 -9.62
CA CYS A 61 -14.87 1.92 -9.93
C CYS A 61 -13.92 2.83 -9.14
N GLU A 62 -14.13 4.15 -9.15
CA GLU A 62 -13.28 5.13 -8.47
C GLU A 62 -13.22 4.85 -6.96
N LYS A 63 -14.39 4.61 -6.34
CA LYS A 63 -14.45 4.26 -4.92
C LYS A 63 -13.67 2.97 -4.60
N ARG A 64 -13.73 1.96 -5.47
CA ARG A 64 -12.94 0.73 -5.30
C ARG A 64 -11.46 0.97 -5.50
N CYS A 65 -11.08 1.80 -6.46
CA CYS A 65 -9.71 2.20 -6.73
C CYS A 65 -9.09 2.91 -5.52
N HIS A 66 -9.74 3.97 -5.02
CA HIS A 66 -9.33 4.68 -3.80
C HIS A 66 -9.18 3.74 -2.60
N ASN A 67 -10.18 2.88 -2.36
CA ASN A 67 -10.12 1.92 -1.25
C ASN A 67 -8.98 0.91 -1.36
N ARG A 68 -8.55 0.57 -2.57
CA ARG A 68 -7.42 -0.35 -2.78
C ARG A 68 -6.09 0.37 -2.62
N LEU A 69 -5.91 1.53 -3.24
CA LEU A 69 -4.69 2.34 -3.09
C LEU A 69 -4.42 2.76 -1.65
N ASN A 70 -5.48 3.10 -0.88
CA ASN A 70 -5.34 3.41 0.54
C ASN A 70 -4.87 2.22 1.40
N ARG A 71 -4.89 1.00 0.87
CA ARG A 71 -4.33 -0.20 1.53
C ARG A 71 -2.90 -0.51 1.11
N CYS A 72 -2.39 0.11 0.05
CA CYS A 72 -1.04 -0.06 -0.42
C CYS A 72 -0.04 0.77 0.39
N ARG A 73 1.23 0.36 0.36
CA ARG A 73 2.34 1.16 0.90
C ARG A 73 2.55 2.41 0.04
N ALA A 74 3.19 3.42 0.61
CA ALA A 74 3.34 4.72 -0.03
C ALA A 74 4.02 4.63 -1.41
N ASP A 75 5.15 3.93 -1.49
CA ASP A 75 5.87 3.65 -2.72
C ASP A 75 5.01 2.89 -3.76
N GLU A 76 4.26 1.88 -3.32
CA GLU A 76 3.35 1.12 -4.20
C GLU A 76 2.20 1.98 -4.74
N GLN A 77 1.72 2.96 -3.97
CA GLN A 77 0.69 3.89 -4.43
C GLN A 77 1.19 4.74 -5.61
N ALA A 78 2.44 5.22 -5.57
CA ALA A 78 3.01 6.04 -6.63
C ALA A 78 3.16 5.26 -7.93
N ASP A 79 3.66 4.02 -7.84
CA ASP A 79 3.81 3.14 -8.99
C ASP A 79 2.44 2.75 -9.57
N THR A 80 1.51 2.33 -8.71
CA THR A 80 0.15 1.95 -9.14
C THR A 80 -0.58 3.13 -9.79
N VAL A 81 -0.47 4.35 -9.25
CA VAL A 81 -1.10 5.54 -9.87
C VAL A 81 -0.51 5.82 -11.24
N THR A 82 0.80 5.64 -11.41
CA THR A 82 1.47 5.79 -12.71
C THR A 82 0.94 4.77 -13.72
N ASP A 83 0.78 3.52 -13.31
CA ASP A 83 0.24 2.46 -14.17
C ASP A 83 -1.22 2.71 -14.56
N LEU A 84 -2.06 3.14 -13.60
CA LEU A 84 -3.46 3.51 -13.86
C LEU A 84 -3.57 4.63 -14.90
N GLN A 85 -2.70 5.64 -14.80
CA GLN A 85 -2.65 6.74 -15.76
C GLN A 85 -2.17 6.29 -17.14
N SER A 86 -1.16 5.42 -17.20
CA SER A 86 -0.68 4.84 -18.45
C SER A 86 -1.80 4.05 -19.14
N CYS A 87 -2.48 3.16 -18.42
CA CYS A 87 -3.59 2.38 -18.96
C CYS A 87 -4.73 3.27 -19.46
N ALA A 88 -5.04 4.36 -18.77
CA ALA A 88 -6.11 5.26 -19.19
C ALA A 88 -5.88 5.89 -20.58
N GLY A 89 -4.62 5.98 -21.02
CA GLY A 89 -4.24 6.46 -22.36
C GLY A 89 -4.41 5.42 -23.48
N ASP A 90 -4.57 4.14 -23.14
CA ASP A 90 -4.62 3.05 -24.11
C ASP A 90 -5.97 2.93 -24.82
N LYS A 91 -6.01 2.21 -25.95
CA LYS A 91 -7.29 1.87 -26.62
C LYS A 91 -7.97 0.72 -25.88
N CYS A 92 -9.28 0.56 -26.03
CA CYS A 92 -10.03 -0.45 -25.27
C CYS A 92 -9.55 -1.91 -25.43
N GLY A 93 -8.97 -2.27 -26.58
CA GLY A 93 -8.35 -3.58 -26.77
C GLY A 93 -7.09 -3.79 -25.91
N ASP A 94 -6.31 -2.72 -25.72
CA ASP A 94 -5.05 -2.73 -24.98
C ASP A 94 -5.27 -2.42 -23.49
N PHE A 95 -6.31 -1.63 -23.17
CA PHE A 95 -6.76 -1.31 -21.81
C PHE A 95 -7.10 -2.55 -21.01
N ALA A 96 -7.76 -3.56 -21.62
CA ALA A 96 -8.12 -4.78 -20.91
C ALA A 96 -6.88 -5.55 -20.43
N VAL A 97 -5.81 -5.56 -21.24
CA VAL A 97 -4.53 -6.19 -20.89
C VAL A 97 -3.80 -5.35 -19.85
N CYS A 98 -3.80 -4.03 -20.03
CA CYS A 98 -3.21 -3.09 -19.09
C CYS A 98 -3.89 -3.14 -17.71
N ALA A 99 -5.22 -3.23 -17.64
CA ALA A 99 -5.99 -3.31 -16.40
C ALA A 99 -5.77 -4.62 -15.61
N ILE A 100 -5.42 -5.71 -16.31
CA ILE A 100 -5.01 -6.97 -15.67
C ILE A 100 -3.61 -6.84 -15.04
N GLY A 101 -2.71 -6.05 -15.67
CA GLY A 101 -1.34 -5.81 -15.21
C GLY A 101 -1.20 -4.68 -14.19
N ALA A 102 -1.93 -3.57 -14.37
CA ALA A 102 -2.13 -2.48 -13.42
C ALA A 102 -3.12 -2.87 -12.31
N GLY A 103 -3.25 -4.18 -12.07
CA GLY A 103 -4.12 -4.75 -11.06
C GLY A 103 -3.96 -3.92 -9.80
N LEU A 104 -5.08 -3.46 -9.26
CA LEU A 104 -5.13 -2.75 -7.98
C LEU A 104 -4.72 -3.65 -6.78
N GLU A 105 -3.93 -4.68 -7.05
CA GLU A 105 -3.12 -5.44 -6.12
C GLU A 105 -1.85 -4.63 -5.97
N CYS A 106 -1.63 -4.05 -4.80
CA CYS A 106 -0.39 -3.36 -4.49
C CYS A 106 0.78 -4.24 -4.93
N THR A 107 1.75 -3.70 -5.67
CA THR A 107 2.75 -4.43 -6.49
C THR A 107 3.47 -5.62 -5.81
N PHE A 108 3.41 -5.76 -4.48
CA PHE A 108 3.97 -6.88 -3.71
C PHE A 108 2.95 -7.82 -3.03
N GLY A 109 1.66 -7.70 -3.32
CA GLY A 109 0.63 -8.70 -3.03
C GLY A 109 0.52 -9.14 -1.57
N LEU A 110 -0.13 -8.33 -0.73
CA LEU A 110 -1.01 -8.80 0.37
C LEU A 110 -2.24 -7.89 0.46
#